data_AF-A0A9W9ZGP0-F1
#
_entry.id   AF-A0A9W9ZGP0-F1
#
_cell.length_a   1.000
_cell.length_b   1.000
_cell.length_c   1.000
_cell.angle_alpha   90.00
_cell.angle_beta   90.00
_cell.angle_gamma   90.00
#
_symmetry.space_group_name_H-M   'P 1'
#
loop_
_entity.id
_entity.type
_entity.pdbx_description
1 polymer ?
#
loop_
_entity_poly.entity_id
_entity_poly.type
_entity_poly.pdbx_seq_one_letter_code
_entity_poly.pdbx_strand_id
1 'polypeptide(L)'
;MGNEISDRKNKPKQDAARNGPDGEAIKSEGSDDQTDTVHPLNFDWTRSDVEPLWLYEHVEAAKWDVQEVAAFVKSLNGCSEYADSFVSQEIDGQALMLLREEHMVVAMHMKLGPALKIVANVNAMKREALKEHQ
;
A
#
# COMPACT_ATOMS: atom_id res chain seq x y z
N MET A 1 17.57 -57.79 11.18
CA MET A 1 17.37 -58.86 10.18
C MET A 1 16.15 -58.45 9.37
N GLY A 2 16.21 -57.93 8.14
CA GLY A 2 17.15 -58.13 7.04
C GLY A 2 16.41 -58.91 5.94
N ASN A 3 15.86 -58.18 4.97
CA ASN A 3 15.33 -58.52 3.62
C ASN A 3 14.29 -57.43 3.28
N GLU A 4 14.19 -56.85 2.09
CA GLU A 4 14.45 -57.24 0.71
C GLU A 4 14.93 -56.01 -0.09
N ILE A 5 15.60 -56.22 -1.23
CA ILE A 5 15.23 -55.65 -2.54
C ILE A 5 16.18 -56.20 -3.59
N SER A 6 15.57 -56.57 -4.70
CA SER A 6 16.00 -57.46 -5.75
C SER A 6 16.82 -56.77 -6.85
N ASP A 7 17.56 -57.63 -7.55
CA ASP A 7 17.86 -57.61 -8.98
C ASP A 7 18.88 -56.62 -9.58
N ARG A 8 20.00 -57.24 -10.00
CA ARG A 8 20.99 -56.72 -10.96
C ARG A 8 20.72 -57.31 -12.36
N LYS A 9 21.28 -56.59 -13.34
CA LYS A 9 21.61 -56.93 -14.76
C LYS A 9 20.50 -56.48 -15.73
N ASN A 10 20.78 -55.70 -16.78
CA ASN A 10 21.85 -55.85 -17.76
C ASN A 10 22.07 -54.56 -18.61
N LYS A 11 23.28 -54.33 -19.13
CA LYS A 11 23.69 -53.24 -20.08
C LYS A 11 24.00 -53.89 -21.46
N PRO A 12 23.88 -53.22 -22.62
CA PRO A 12 25.04 -52.57 -23.31
C PRO A 12 24.67 -51.25 -24.06
N LYS A 13 25.52 -50.19 -24.05
CA LYS A 13 26.41 -49.66 -25.14
C LYS A 13 25.67 -49.47 -26.48
N GLN A 14 25.69 -48.37 -27.26
CA GLN A 14 26.71 -47.38 -27.70
C GLN A 14 25.93 -46.50 -28.75
N ASP A 15 26.10 -45.19 -29.01
CA ASP A 15 27.18 -44.50 -29.73
C ASP A 15 26.81 -43.02 -30.01
N ALA A 16 27.86 -42.23 -30.30
CA ALA A 16 27.95 -41.11 -31.24
C ALA A 16 27.44 -39.69 -30.88
N ALA A 17 28.42 -38.79 -30.82
CA ALA A 17 28.30 -37.32 -30.81
C ALA A 17 27.82 -36.74 -32.14
N ARG A 18 27.22 -35.53 -32.10
CA ARG A 18 27.28 -34.53 -33.18
C ARG A 18 26.99 -33.12 -32.64
N ASN A 19 27.96 -32.22 -32.80
CA ASN A 19 27.79 -30.77 -32.71
C ASN A 19 27.28 -30.24 -34.06
N GLY A 20 26.47 -29.18 -34.07
CA GLY A 20 26.17 -28.35 -35.25
C GLY A 20 25.18 -27.21 -34.96
N PRO A 21 25.25 -26.06 -35.67
CA PRO A 21 24.91 -24.73 -35.13
C PRO A 21 23.59 -24.12 -35.68
N ASP A 22 23.22 -22.99 -35.09
CA ASP A 22 22.42 -21.85 -35.58
C ASP A 22 21.02 -22.10 -36.21
N GLY A 23 19.99 -21.55 -35.55
CA GLY A 23 18.64 -21.37 -36.09
C GLY A 23 17.88 -20.29 -35.31
N GLU A 24 17.66 -19.15 -35.97
CA GLU A 24 17.12 -17.89 -35.45
C GLU A 24 15.58 -17.78 -35.62
N ALA A 25 14.95 -16.94 -34.76
CA ALA A 25 13.57 -16.41 -34.75
C ALA A 25 12.43 -17.39 -34.37
N ILE A 26 11.45 -17.05 -33.52
CA ILE A 26 10.45 -15.97 -33.64
C ILE A 26 9.89 -15.59 -32.25
N LYS A 27 9.60 -14.28 -32.07
CA LYS A 27 8.94 -13.65 -30.91
C LYS A 27 7.54 -14.22 -30.63
N SER A 28 7.23 -14.50 -29.36
CA SER A 28 5.84 -14.50 -28.86
C SER A 28 5.67 -13.35 -27.88
N GLU A 29 5.09 -12.27 -28.39
CA GLU A 29 4.49 -11.20 -27.59
C GLU A 29 3.26 -11.74 -26.85
N GLY A 30 3.02 -11.23 -25.63
CA GLY A 30 1.68 -11.20 -25.03
C GLY A 30 1.41 -12.22 -23.91
N SER A 31 1.65 -11.81 -22.67
CA SER A 31 0.77 -12.07 -21.53
C SER A 31 1.02 -10.94 -20.55
N ASP A 32 0.18 -9.91 -20.62
CA ASP A 32 0.26 -8.70 -19.81
C ASP A 32 0.24 -9.03 -18.32
N ASP A 33 1.41 -9.05 -17.67
CA ASP A 33 1.51 -8.84 -16.23
C ASP A 33 1.53 -7.34 -15.99
N GLN A 34 0.38 -6.71 -16.19
CA GLN A 34 0.17 -5.32 -15.86
C GLN A 34 -0.03 -5.24 -14.35
N THR A 35 1.09 -5.25 -13.62
CA THR A 35 1.10 -4.78 -12.24
C THR A 35 0.52 -3.38 -12.25
N ASP A 36 -0.58 -3.15 -11.51
CA ASP A 36 -1.19 -1.84 -11.28
C ASP A 36 -0.20 -0.91 -10.56
N THR A 37 0.83 -0.46 -11.27
CA THR A 37 1.75 0.56 -10.80
C THR A 37 1.04 1.90 -10.98
N VAL A 38 0.38 2.36 -9.91
CA VAL A 38 -0.01 3.76 -9.80
C VAL A 38 1.28 4.58 -9.82
N HIS A 39 1.62 5.14 -10.99
CA HIS A 39 2.84 5.92 -11.17
C HIS A 39 2.73 7.22 -10.35
N PRO A 40 3.72 7.56 -9.50
CA PRO A 40 3.70 8.76 -8.65
C PRO A 40 3.72 10.11 -9.41
N LEU A 41 3.74 10.08 -10.74
CA LEU A 41 3.76 11.26 -11.62
C LEU A 41 2.38 11.62 -12.21
N ASN A 42 1.33 10.84 -11.94
CA ASN A 42 -0.07 11.24 -12.22
C ASN A 42 -0.67 12.07 -11.07
N PHE A 43 0.17 12.56 -10.15
CA PHE A 43 -0.25 13.51 -9.14
C PHE A 43 -0.60 14.84 -9.82
N ASP A 44 -1.89 15.16 -9.85
CA ASP A 44 -2.39 16.40 -10.43
C ASP A 44 -2.05 17.59 -9.52
N TRP A 45 -0.88 18.18 -9.74
CA TRP A 45 -0.44 19.42 -9.09
C TRP A 45 -1.37 20.62 -9.36
N THR A 46 -2.34 20.52 -10.28
CA THR A 46 -3.31 21.59 -10.57
C THR A 46 -4.54 21.54 -9.66
N ARG A 47 -4.68 20.50 -8.83
CA ARG A 47 -5.72 20.43 -7.80
C ARG A 47 -5.46 21.52 -6.76
N SER A 48 -6.11 22.67 -6.97
CA SER A 48 -5.74 23.98 -6.42
C SER A 48 -6.06 24.18 -4.93
N ASP A 49 -6.66 23.21 -4.25
CA ASP A 49 -7.25 23.44 -2.93
C ASP A 49 -6.57 22.55 -1.89
N VAL A 50 -5.31 22.85 -1.55
CA VAL A 50 -4.86 22.51 -0.20
C VAL A 50 -5.66 23.42 0.71
N GLU A 51 -6.64 22.84 1.40
CA GLU A 51 -7.47 23.60 2.32
C GLU A 51 -6.57 24.32 3.33
N PRO A 52 -6.79 25.64 3.54
CA PRO A 52 -5.93 26.38 4.43
C PRO A 52 -6.02 25.82 5.85
N LEU A 53 -4.86 25.65 6.50
CA LEU A 53 -4.78 25.09 7.87
C LEU A 53 -5.67 25.84 8.88
N TRP A 54 -5.85 27.16 8.71
CA TRP A 54 -6.68 27.97 9.60
C TRP A 54 -8.16 27.56 9.60
N LEU A 55 -8.63 26.83 8.58
CA LEU A 55 -9.99 26.29 8.55
C LEU A 55 -10.22 25.25 9.66
N TYR A 56 -9.15 24.60 10.12
CA TYR A 56 -9.23 23.51 11.11
C TYR A 56 -8.64 23.87 12.47
N GLU A 57 -8.15 25.09 12.65
CA GLU A 57 -7.50 25.51 13.91
C GLU A 57 -8.41 25.34 15.14
N HIS A 58 -9.73 25.40 14.93
CA HIS A 58 -10.73 25.27 15.98
C HIS A 58 -11.13 23.80 16.25
N VAL A 59 -10.79 22.87 15.36
CA VAL A 59 -11.05 21.44 15.53
C VAL A 59 -10.10 20.93 16.62
N GLU A 60 -10.63 20.32 17.69
CA GLU A 60 -9.78 19.83 18.78
C GLU A 60 -8.72 18.83 18.30
N ALA A 61 -9.09 17.95 17.37
CA ALA A 61 -8.17 17.00 16.75
C ALA A 61 -7.04 17.65 15.94
N ALA A 62 -7.13 18.93 15.54
CA ALA A 62 -6.04 19.63 14.88
C ALA A 62 -4.88 19.97 15.83
N LYS A 63 -5.12 19.92 17.15
CA LYS A 63 -4.10 20.16 18.19
C LYS A 63 -3.38 18.89 18.64
N TRP A 64 -3.81 17.73 18.14
CA TRP A 64 -3.23 16.45 18.51
C TRP A 64 -1.77 16.37 18.14
N ASP A 65 -0.97 15.79 19.03
CA ASP A 65 0.36 15.34 18.69
C ASP A 65 0.34 14.04 17.87
N VAL A 66 1.53 13.61 17.43
CA VAL A 66 1.69 12.38 16.64
C VAL A 66 1.18 11.13 17.37
N GLN A 67 1.29 11.08 18.71
CA GLN A 67 0.86 9.94 19.50
C GLN A 67 -0.66 9.88 19.65
N GLU A 68 -1.30 11.04 19.83
CA GLU A 68 -2.75 11.17 19.86
C GLU A 68 -3.37 10.77 18.51
N VAL A 69 -2.76 11.17 17.39
CA VAL A 69 -3.17 10.71 16.05
C VAL A 69 -3.01 9.19 15.91
N ALA A 70 -1.88 8.63 16.33
CA ALA A 70 -1.66 7.18 16.26
C ALA A 70 -2.67 6.41 17.14
N ALA A 71 -2.98 6.93 18.33
CA ALA A 71 -3.99 6.36 19.22
C ALA A 71 -5.39 6.40 18.59
N PHE A 72 -5.75 7.51 17.93
CA PHE A 72 -6.99 7.62 17.16
C PHE A 72 -7.05 6.56 16.06
N VAL A 73 -6.03 6.43 15.21
CA VAL A 73 -5.99 5.42 14.15
C VAL A 73 -6.10 4.01 14.72
N LYS A 74 -5.42 3.75 15.84
CA LYS A 74 -5.46 2.46 16.53
C LYS A 74 -6.84 2.09 17.07
N SER A 75 -7.63 3.08 17.47
CA SER A 75 -8.99 2.89 17.98
C SER A 75 -9.99 2.47 16.90
N LEU A 76 -9.70 2.74 15.62
CA LEU A 76 -10.62 2.43 14.52
C LEU A 76 -10.55 0.94 14.12
N ASN A 77 -11.71 0.32 13.99
CA ASN A 77 -11.81 -1.10 13.67
C ASN A 77 -11.15 -1.46 12.32
N GLY A 78 -10.13 -2.31 12.39
CA GLY A 78 -9.32 -2.74 11.24
C GLY A 78 -8.29 -1.72 10.77
N CYS A 79 -7.94 -0.71 11.59
CA CYS A 79 -6.92 0.29 11.27
C CYS A 79 -5.69 0.23 12.21
N SER A 80 -5.71 -0.61 13.26
CA SER A 80 -4.63 -0.70 14.25
C SER A 80 -3.25 -1.01 13.65
N GLU A 81 -3.18 -1.73 12.53
CA GLU A 81 -1.91 -2.08 11.88
C GLU A 81 -1.20 -0.86 11.26
N TYR A 82 -1.91 0.25 11.04
CA TYR A 82 -1.35 1.45 10.39
C TYR A 82 -0.90 2.52 11.39
N ALA A 83 -1.17 2.38 12.69
CA ALA A 83 -0.84 3.40 13.69
C ALA A 83 0.66 3.75 13.68
N ASP A 84 1.53 2.75 13.57
CA ASP A 84 2.99 2.95 13.53
C ASP A 84 3.43 3.69 12.25
N SER A 85 2.69 3.52 11.14
CA SER A 85 2.94 4.27 9.91
C SER A 85 2.62 5.76 10.08
N PHE A 86 1.59 6.13 10.85
CA PHE A 86 1.30 7.54 11.17
C PHE A 86 2.41 8.14 12.03
N VAL A 87 2.94 7.39 13.00
CA VAL A 87 4.09 7.83 13.80
C VAL A 87 5.33 8.02 12.93
N SER A 88 5.64 7.04 12.09
CA SER A 88 6.85 7.05 11.25
C SER A 88 6.85 8.14 10.19
N GLN A 89 5.66 8.58 9.76
CA GLN A 89 5.46 9.69 8.82
C GLN A 89 5.27 11.03 9.52
N GLU A 90 5.40 11.08 10.85
CA GLU A 90 5.27 12.29 11.67
C GLU A 90 3.92 13.01 11.46
N ILE A 91 2.83 12.24 11.32
CA ILE A 91 1.49 12.81 11.13
C ILE A 91 0.94 13.29 12.48
N ASP A 92 0.95 14.60 12.68
CA ASP A 92 0.25 15.28 13.77
C ASP A 92 -1.19 15.66 13.40
N GLY A 93 -1.91 16.31 14.33
CA GLY A 93 -3.29 16.71 14.14
C GLY A 93 -3.50 17.63 12.95
N GLN A 94 -2.57 18.54 12.68
CA GLN A 94 -2.66 19.46 11.53
C GLN A 94 -2.49 18.70 10.21
N ALA A 95 -1.50 17.82 10.12
CA ALA A 95 -1.30 16.95 8.97
C ALA A 95 -2.50 16.03 8.75
N LEU A 96 -3.06 15.46 9.83
CA LEU A 96 -4.27 14.64 9.78
C LEU A 96 -5.45 15.38 9.16
N MET A 97 -5.63 16.68 9.46
CA MET A 97 -6.67 17.49 8.84
C MET A 97 -6.44 17.75 7.34
N LEU A 98 -5.21 17.61 6.84
CA LEU A 98 -4.89 17.75 5.42
C LEU A 98 -4.83 16.41 4.67
N LEU A 99 -4.79 15.29 5.40
CA LEU A 99 -4.69 13.97 4.79
C LEU A 99 -5.91 13.65 3.93
N ARG A 100 -5.63 13.13 2.74
CA ARG A 100 -6.61 12.57 1.81
C ARG A 100 -6.38 11.07 1.70
N GLU A 101 -7.41 10.36 1.27
CA GLU A 101 -7.35 8.92 1.05
C GLU A 101 -6.16 8.53 0.15
N GLU A 102 -5.95 9.27 -0.94
CA GLU A 102 -4.85 9.05 -1.88
C GLU A 102 -3.46 9.10 -1.21
N HIS A 103 -3.24 10.00 -0.24
CA HIS A 103 -1.95 10.10 0.46
C HIS A 103 -1.68 8.82 1.26
N MET A 104 -2.69 8.26 1.91
CA MET A 104 -2.54 7.03 2.69
C MET A 104 -2.35 5.81 1.79
N VAL A 105 -3.12 5.72 0.69
CA VAL A 105 -3.03 4.59 -0.23
C VAL A 105 -1.68 4.58 -0.96
N VAL A 106 -1.21 5.73 -1.42
CA VAL A 106 0.02 5.84 -2.21
C VAL A 106 1.27 5.90 -1.32
N ALA A 107 1.33 6.82 -0.35
CA ALA A 107 2.55 7.07 0.41
C ALA A 107 2.74 6.13 1.61
N MET A 108 1.63 5.60 2.16
CA MET A 108 1.66 4.71 3.34
C MET A 108 1.32 3.26 3.00
N HIS A 109 1.14 2.95 1.71
CA HIS A 109 0.73 1.63 1.21
C HIS A 109 -0.50 1.05 1.94
N MET A 110 -1.42 1.94 2.36
CA MET A 110 -2.63 1.55 3.06
C MET A 110 -3.65 0.98 2.08
N LYS A 111 -4.39 -0.05 2.48
CA LYS A 111 -5.55 -0.52 1.70
C LYS A 111 -6.63 0.57 1.64
N LEU A 112 -7.33 0.64 0.51
CA LEU A 112 -8.41 1.61 0.28
C LEU A 112 -9.47 1.61 1.39
N GLY A 113 -9.91 0.44 1.86
CA GLY A 113 -10.94 0.32 2.90
C GLY A 113 -10.59 1.06 4.21
N PRO A 114 -9.48 0.72 4.89
CA PRO A 114 -8.98 1.47 6.04
C PRO A 114 -8.77 2.96 5.77
N ALA A 115 -8.20 3.34 4.61
CA ALA A 115 -8.00 4.74 4.25
C ALA A 115 -9.32 5.52 4.21
N LEU A 116 -10.35 4.97 3.55
CA LEU A 116 -11.68 5.57 3.50
C LEU A 116 -12.32 5.70 4.89
N LYS A 117 -12.10 4.74 5.79
CA LYS A 117 -12.61 4.82 7.17
C LYS A 117 -11.99 5.98 7.95
N ILE A 118 -10.68 6.17 7.83
CA ILE A 118 -9.97 7.29 8.49
C ILE A 118 -10.51 8.62 7.94
N VAL A 119 -10.59 8.78 6.62
CA VAL A 119 -11.14 9.99 5.99
C VAL A 119 -12.58 10.27 6.43
N ALA A 120 -13.43 9.24 6.52
CA ALA A 120 -14.81 9.41 6.96
C ALA A 120 -14.91 9.95 8.41
N ASN A 121 -14.07 9.45 9.32
CA ASN A 121 -14.03 9.90 10.71
C ASN A 121 -13.44 11.32 10.83
N VAL A 122 -12.34 11.61 10.14
CA VAL A 122 -11.74 12.97 10.10
C VAL A 122 -12.75 13.99 9.55
N ASN A 123 -13.46 13.65 8.48
CA ASN A 123 -14.49 14.54 7.93
C ASN A 123 -15.68 14.72 8.88
N ALA A 124 -15.99 13.75 9.75
CA ALA A 124 -16.99 13.93 10.79
C ALA A 124 -16.54 14.96 11.83
N MET A 125 -15.30 14.84 12.33
CA MET A 125 -14.71 15.79 13.28
C MET A 125 -14.70 17.23 12.72
N LYS A 126 -14.28 17.38 11.45
CA LYS A 126 -14.29 18.68 10.76
C LYS A 126 -15.69 19.30 10.67
N ARG A 127 -16.71 18.50 10.36
CA ARG A 127 -18.10 18.97 10.27
C ARG A 127 -18.70 19.32 11.63
N GLU A 128 -18.32 18.62 12.70
CA GLU A 128 -18.81 18.91 14.04
C GLU A 128 -18.29 20.26 14.55
N ALA A 129 -17.01 20.57 14.31
CA ALA A 129 -16.43 21.86 14.65
C ALA A 129 -17.10 23.04 13.92
N LEU A 130 -17.64 22.83 12.72
CA LEU A 130 -18.36 23.85 11.95
C LEU A 130 -19.79 24.11 12.46
N LYS A 131 -20.37 23.20 13.25
CA LYS A 131 -21.74 23.33 13.79
C LYS A 131 -21.82 24.18 15.06
N GLU A 132 -20.71 24.40 15.76
CA GLU A 132 -20.69 25.22 16.98
C GLU A 132 -20.70 26.74 16.71
N HIS A 133 -20.73 27.15 15.44
CA HIS A 133 -20.78 28.55 15.00
C HIS A 133 -22.10 28.95 14.30
N GLN A 134 -23.16 28.15 14.43
CA GLN A 134 -24.53 28.50 14.01
C GLN A 134 -25.45 28.58 15.22
#